data_AF-A0A2U8FND6-F1
#
_entry.id   AF-A0A2U8FND6-F1
#
_cell.length_a   1.000
_cell.length_b   1.000
_cell.length_c   1.000
_cell.angle_alpha   90.00
_cell.angle_beta   90.00
_cell.angle_gamma   90.00
#
_symmetry.space_group_name_H-M   'P 1'
#
loop_
_entity.id
_entity.type
_entity.pdbx_description
1 polymer ?
#
loop_
_entity_poly.entity_id
_entity_poly.type
_entity_poly.pdbx_seq_one_letter_code
_entity_poly.pdbx_strand_id
1 'polypeptide(L)'
;MPAPEHAGASDGRDACKRRRLLMARWSTPGGRRRAMHGATLIEVLVALLIVALGMVSMAALQSATLKYQRGSSQRALLSVLLSDYAERVRANLDQAPGVVAASPYLHAVNWSTQAASAVSAAARDCATETCDAAQLAAYDMAQWRASVRRSLPLGAVFVQGTAARGLTVTFMWADKELTGAGGTLGAAAASTAAAGEAALASASRCPAAAGAAVGVRCANFTVMP
;
A
#
# COMPACT_ATOMS: atom_id res chain seq x y z
N MET A 1 -40.54 -6.49 -18.10
CA MET A 1 -41.63 -6.79 -17.16
C MET A 1 -42.24 -5.46 -16.68
N PRO A 2 -43.57 -5.42 -16.52
CA PRO A 2 -44.40 -4.22 -16.71
C PRO A 2 -44.53 -3.36 -15.44
N ALA A 3 -44.85 -2.08 -15.63
CA ALA A 3 -45.67 -1.32 -14.68
C ALA A 3 -47.16 -1.59 -15.01
N PRO A 4 -48.09 -1.56 -14.04
CA PRO A 4 -48.70 -0.28 -13.69
C PRO A 4 -49.16 -0.11 -12.22
N GLU A 5 -49.47 1.16 -11.96
CA GLU A 5 -50.28 1.80 -10.92
C GLU A 5 -51.06 0.97 -9.89
N HIS A 6 -50.97 1.43 -8.63
CA HIS A 6 -52.14 1.48 -7.75
C HIS A 6 -52.23 2.85 -7.05
N ALA A 7 -53.35 3.52 -7.32
CA ALA A 7 -53.86 4.66 -6.60
C ALA A 7 -54.32 4.27 -5.18
N GLY A 8 -54.09 5.14 -4.21
CA GLY A 8 -54.63 5.06 -2.86
C GLY A 8 -54.87 6.46 -2.31
N ALA A 9 -56.15 6.83 -2.24
CA ALA A 9 -56.66 8.11 -1.81
C ALA A 9 -57.06 8.10 -0.32
N SER A 10 -56.85 9.23 0.36
CA SER A 10 -57.66 9.76 1.49
C SER A 10 -56.99 11.06 1.94
N ASP A 11 -57.45 12.23 1.51
CA ASP A 11 -58.56 13.02 2.08
C ASP A 11 -58.60 13.05 3.61
N GLY A 12 -58.48 14.26 4.18
CA GLY A 12 -58.39 14.44 5.62
C GLY A 12 -57.99 15.84 6.09
N ARG A 13 -58.72 16.85 5.60
CA ARG A 13 -59.30 17.95 6.40
C ARG A 13 -58.42 18.72 7.40
N ASP A 14 -58.41 20.04 7.17
CA ASP A 14 -58.80 21.05 8.15
C ASP A 14 -58.06 21.10 9.49
N ALA A 15 -57.20 22.12 9.63
CA ALA A 15 -57.48 23.24 10.52
C ALA A 15 -56.21 24.08 10.74
N CYS A 16 -56.03 25.10 9.90
CA CYS A 16 -55.21 26.25 10.24
C CYS A 16 -55.92 27.06 11.35
N LYS A 17 -55.86 26.56 12.60
CA LYS A 17 -56.34 27.28 13.77
C LYS A 17 -55.25 28.22 14.28
N ARG A 18 -55.49 29.50 14.02
CA ARG A 18 -54.89 30.70 14.61
C ARG A 18 -54.55 30.48 16.09
N ARG A 19 -53.26 30.32 16.40
CA ARG A 19 -52.76 30.44 17.77
C ARG A 19 -52.48 31.91 18.05
N ARG A 20 -53.38 32.51 18.84
CA ARG A 20 -53.20 33.81 19.48
C ARG A 20 -51.83 33.89 20.13
N LEU A 21 -51.07 34.90 19.73
CA LEU A 21 -49.88 35.40 20.42
C LEU A 21 -50.31 35.87 21.82
N LEU A 22 -50.25 34.98 22.80
CA LEU A 22 -50.13 35.38 24.20
C LEU A 22 -48.67 35.81 24.38
N MET A 23 -48.46 37.12 24.47
CA MET A 23 -47.24 37.71 24.99
C MET A 23 -47.06 37.24 26.44
N ALA A 24 -46.46 36.06 26.61
CA ALA A 24 -45.85 35.67 27.86
C ALA A 24 -44.65 36.60 28.05
N ARG A 25 -44.78 37.51 29.02
CA ARG A 25 -43.72 38.43 29.46
C ARG A 25 -42.60 37.57 30.03
N TRP A 26 -41.47 37.47 29.33
CA TRP A 26 -40.28 36.80 29.84
C TRP A 26 -39.72 37.68 30.96
N SER A 27 -39.99 37.31 32.20
CA SER A 27 -39.27 37.85 33.35
C SER A 27 -37.81 37.46 33.21
N THR A 28 -36.94 38.44 32.98
CA THR A 28 -35.50 38.28 32.97
C THR A 28 -35.03 37.78 34.34
N PRO A 29 -34.34 36.63 34.44
CA PRO A 29 -33.65 36.29 35.66
C PRO A 29 -32.56 37.35 35.88
N GLY A 30 -32.65 38.06 37.00
CA GLY A 30 -31.64 39.03 37.42
C GLY A 30 -30.26 38.38 37.39
N GLY A 31 -29.42 38.87 36.48
CA GLY A 31 -28.05 38.40 36.32
C GLY A 31 -27.28 38.63 37.61
N ARG A 32 -26.99 37.54 38.34
CA ARG A 32 -25.88 37.53 39.30
C ARG A 32 -24.63 37.88 38.49
N ARG A 33 -24.12 39.09 38.64
CA ARG A 33 -22.80 39.47 38.13
C ARG A 33 -21.81 38.52 38.79
N ARG A 34 -21.38 37.48 38.07
CA ARG A 34 -20.24 36.67 38.48
C ARG A 34 -19.07 37.64 38.56
N ALA A 35 -18.48 37.77 39.74
CA ALA A 35 -17.25 38.53 39.90
C ALA A 35 -16.22 37.95 38.92
N MET A 36 -15.81 38.79 37.97
CA MET A 36 -14.77 38.44 37.01
C MET A 36 -13.46 38.43 37.79
N HIS A 37 -13.04 37.25 38.25
CA HIS A 37 -11.73 37.08 38.86
C HIS A 37 -10.73 37.20 37.71
N GLY A 38 -9.89 38.24 37.73
CA GLY A 38 -8.84 38.43 36.73
C GLY A 38 -7.90 37.23 36.72
N ALA A 39 -7.51 36.76 35.54
CA ALA A 39 -6.55 35.68 35.40
C ALA A 39 -5.24 36.08 36.09
N THR A 40 -4.75 35.21 36.97
CA THR A 40 -3.44 35.42 37.59
C THR A 40 -2.34 35.16 36.54
N LEU A 41 -1.21 35.89 36.58
CA LEU A 41 -0.09 35.69 35.64
C LEU A 41 0.39 34.22 35.63
N ILE A 42 0.34 33.57 36.79
CA ILE A 42 0.75 32.18 36.98
C ILE A 42 -0.22 31.19 36.30
N GLU A 43 -1.52 31.51 36.22
CA GLU A 43 -2.53 30.67 35.58
C GLU A 43 -2.34 30.61 34.06
N VAL A 44 -2.00 31.75 33.44
CA VAL A 44 -1.67 31.81 32.01
C VAL A 44 -0.38 31.04 31.71
N LEU A 45 0.64 31.17 32.57
CA LEU A 45 1.90 30.42 32.45
C LEU A 45 1.68 28.90 32.50
N VAL A 46 0.86 28.42 33.44
CA VAL A 46 0.52 26.99 33.55
C VAL A 46 -0.31 26.52 32.35
N ALA A 47 -1.27 27.32 31.87
CA ALA A 47 -2.04 26.98 30.69
C ALA A 47 -1.16 26.84 29.43
N LEU A 48 -0.23 27.76 29.22
CA LEU A 48 0.74 27.68 28.12
C LEU A 48 1.65 26.46 28.24
N LEU A 49 2.09 26.11 29.45
CA LEU A 49 2.89 24.91 29.70
C LEU A 49 2.11 23.64 29.30
N ILE A 50 0.85 23.52 29.73
CA ILE A 50 0.00 22.36 29.40
C ILE A 50 -0.22 22.26 27.88
N VAL A 51 -0.49 23.38 27.21
CA VAL A 51 -0.66 23.42 25.76
C VAL A 51 0.63 23.02 25.04
N ALA A 52 1.78 23.52 25.46
CA ALA A 52 3.07 23.16 24.88
C ALA A 52 3.34 21.64 24.99
N LEU A 53 3.10 21.05 26.17
CA LEU A 53 3.22 19.59 26.37
C LEU A 53 2.20 18.80 25.53
N GLY A 54 0.98 19.31 25.38
CA GLY A 54 -0.05 18.72 24.51
C GLY A 54 0.36 18.69 23.03
N MET A 55 0.96 19.77 22.53
CA MET A 55 1.43 19.84 21.14
C MET A 55 2.59 18.90 20.86
N VAL A 56 3.55 18.76 21.78
CA VAL A 56 4.66 17.79 21.66
C VAL A 56 4.12 16.35 21.58
N SER A 57 3.12 16.04 22.41
CA SER A 57 2.46 14.72 22.42
C SER A 57 1.76 14.43 21.09
N MET A 58 1.05 15.41 20.52
CA MET A 58 0.40 15.26 19.21
C MET A 58 1.41 15.08 18.07
N ALA A 59 2.52 15.81 18.09
CA ALA A 59 3.57 15.69 17.08
C ALA A 59 4.19 14.28 17.07
N ALA A 60 4.41 13.70 18.26
CA ALA A 60 4.90 12.31 18.37
C ALA A 60 3.92 11.31 17.71
N LEU A 61 2.62 11.44 17.97
CA LEU A 61 1.59 10.59 17.34
C LEU A 61 1.52 10.77 15.83
N GLN A 62 1.63 12.01 15.33
CA GLN A 62 1.68 12.28 13.88
C GLN A 62 2.88 11.60 13.24
N SER A 63 4.06 11.65 13.88
CA SER A 63 5.26 10.98 13.36
C SER A 63 5.11 9.46 13.28
N ALA A 64 4.49 8.84 14.29
CA ALA A 64 4.20 7.41 14.29
C ALA A 64 3.21 7.05 13.18
N THR A 65 2.15 7.86 13.03
CA THR A 65 1.14 7.69 11.98
C THR A 65 1.76 7.71 10.59
N LEU A 66 2.67 8.67 10.33
CA LEU A 66 3.36 8.76 9.04
C LEU A 66 4.19 7.51 8.74
N LYS A 67 4.88 6.93 9.74
CA LYS A 67 5.63 5.67 9.56
C LYS A 67 4.70 4.51 9.18
N TYR A 68 3.55 4.39 9.83
CA TYR A 68 2.56 3.36 9.51
C TYR A 68 1.94 3.56 8.13
N GLN A 69 1.59 4.80 7.76
CA GLN A 69 1.03 5.12 6.45
C GLN A 69 2.00 4.77 5.31
N ARG A 70 3.29 5.08 5.45
CA ARG A 70 4.31 4.71 4.46
C ARG A 70 4.37 3.19 4.24
N GLY A 71 4.41 2.40 5.32
CA GLY A 71 4.41 0.94 5.22
C GLY A 71 3.13 0.35 4.62
N SER A 72 1.97 0.95 4.90
CA SER A 72 0.68 0.53 4.32
C SER A 72 0.61 0.85 2.82
N SER A 73 0.98 2.07 2.43
CA SER A 73 0.99 2.51 1.04
C SER A 73 1.94 1.65 0.19
N GLN A 74 3.11 1.32 0.73
CA GLN A 74 4.06 0.45 0.04
C GLN A 74 3.49 -0.95 -0.17
N ARG A 75 2.87 -1.57 0.84
CA ARG A 75 2.22 -2.89 0.67
C ARG A 75 1.10 -2.85 -0.37
N ALA A 76 0.30 -1.79 -0.40
CA ALA A 76 -0.75 -1.62 -1.41
C ALA A 76 -0.15 -1.55 -2.84
N LEU A 77 0.93 -0.78 -3.02
CA LEU A 77 1.66 -0.72 -4.29
C LEU A 77 2.17 -2.10 -4.74
N LEU A 78 2.77 -2.86 -3.82
CA LEU A 78 3.26 -4.21 -4.12
C LEU A 78 2.12 -5.17 -4.49
N SER A 79 0.96 -5.07 -3.84
CA SER A 79 -0.22 -5.85 -4.21
C SER A 79 -0.71 -5.53 -5.62
N VAL A 80 -0.68 -4.26 -6.04
CA VAL A 80 -1.03 -3.87 -7.43
C VAL A 80 -0.04 -4.47 -8.42
N LEU A 81 1.27 -4.39 -8.15
CA LEU A 81 2.32 -4.98 -9.00
C LEU A 81 2.22 -6.51 -9.06
N LEU A 82 1.84 -7.15 -7.95
CA LEU A 82 1.60 -8.59 -7.90
C LEU A 82 0.39 -8.99 -8.75
N SER A 83 -0.71 -8.23 -8.66
CA SER A 83 -1.90 -8.49 -9.46
C SER A 83 -1.62 -8.34 -10.96
N ASP A 84 -0.85 -7.33 -11.37
CA ASP A 84 -0.41 -7.17 -12.78
C ASP A 84 0.41 -8.38 -13.25
N TYR A 85 1.33 -8.89 -12.43
CA TYR A 85 2.06 -10.13 -12.75
C TYR A 85 1.14 -11.34 -12.88
N ALA A 86 0.28 -11.55 -11.88
CA ALA A 86 -0.61 -12.70 -11.86
C ALA A 86 -1.58 -12.71 -13.05
N GLU A 87 -2.07 -11.54 -13.45
CA GLU A 87 -2.96 -11.41 -14.61
C GLU A 87 -2.24 -11.75 -15.92
N ARG A 88 -0.99 -11.34 -16.09
CA ARG A 88 -0.18 -11.71 -17.26
C ARG A 88 0.03 -13.23 -17.35
N VAL A 89 0.34 -13.88 -16.22
CA VAL A 89 0.48 -15.35 -16.19
C VAL A 89 -0.86 -16.03 -16.49
N ARG A 90 -1.98 -15.51 -15.99
CA ARG A 90 -3.33 -16.03 -16.27
C ARG A 90 -3.73 -15.87 -17.73
N ALA A 91 -3.35 -14.78 -18.37
CA ALA A 91 -3.64 -14.54 -19.77
C ALA A 91 -2.90 -15.52 -20.70
N ASN A 92 -1.79 -16.12 -20.23
CA ASN A 92 -0.89 -16.94 -21.03
C ASN A 92 -0.46 -18.20 -20.25
N LEU A 93 -1.45 -18.98 -19.79
CA LEU A 93 -1.26 -20.15 -18.91
C LEU A 93 -0.45 -21.28 -19.56
N ASP A 94 -0.45 -21.37 -20.88
CA ASP A 94 0.35 -22.34 -21.64
C ASP A 94 1.85 -22.13 -21.43
N GLN A 95 2.28 -20.91 -21.12
CA GLN A 95 3.66 -20.58 -20.76
C GLN A 95 3.88 -20.49 -19.25
N ALA A 96 2.91 -20.85 -18.41
CA ALA A 96 3.04 -20.73 -16.97
C ALA A 96 4.11 -21.69 -16.39
N PRO A 97 4.76 -21.33 -15.27
CA PRO A 97 5.78 -22.18 -14.67
C PRO A 97 5.24 -23.56 -14.26
N GLY A 98 5.89 -24.62 -14.72
CA GLY A 98 5.45 -26.01 -14.50
C GLY A 98 4.50 -26.57 -15.57
N VAL A 99 3.98 -25.73 -16.47
CA VAL A 99 3.33 -26.17 -17.71
C VAL A 99 4.39 -26.40 -18.79
N VAL A 100 5.31 -25.44 -18.94
CA VAL A 100 6.53 -25.56 -19.75
C VAL A 100 7.76 -25.72 -18.86
N ALA A 101 8.77 -26.45 -19.36
CA ALA A 101 10.00 -26.73 -18.62
C ALA A 101 10.81 -25.46 -18.30
N ALA A 102 10.81 -24.49 -19.23
CA ALA A 102 11.52 -23.21 -19.09
C ALA A 102 10.55 -22.04 -19.31
N SER A 103 9.72 -21.76 -18.31
CA SER A 103 8.75 -20.66 -18.38
C SER A 103 9.44 -19.29 -18.36
N PRO A 104 9.13 -18.38 -19.31
CA PRO A 104 9.64 -17.00 -19.29
C PRO A 104 9.11 -16.18 -18.11
N TYR A 105 8.06 -16.65 -17.41
CA TYR A 105 7.51 -16.01 -16.22
C TYR A 105 8.29 -16.34 -14.93
N LEU A 106 9.29 -17.23 -14.98
CA LEU A 106 10.24 -17.45 -13.88
C LEU A 106 11.41 -16.47 -13.97
N HIS A 107 11.89 -16.01 -12.81
CA HIS A 107 13.01 -15.08 -12.75
C HIS A 107 13.80 -15.26 -11.47
N ALA A 108 14.80 -16.13 -11.53
CA ALA A 108 15.67 -16.48 -10.39
C ALA A 108 17.03 -15.79 -10.49
N VAL A 109 17.04 -14.46 -10.58
CA VAL A 109 18.26 -13.65 -10.73
C VAL A 109 18.56 -12.87 -9.44
N ASN A 110 19.82 -12.83 -9.02
CA ASN A 110 20.23 -12.16 -7.79
C ASN A 110 19.93 -10.66 -7.81
N TRP A 111 19.59 -10.10 -6.64
CA TRP A 111 19.27 -8.69 -6.49
C TRP A 111 20.40 -7.78 -6.98
N SER A 112 21.66 -8.06 -6.63
CA SER A 112 22.81 -7.23 -6.98
C SER A 112 22.99 -7.10 -8.50
N THR A 113 22.84 -8.20 -9.24
CA THR A 113 22.91 -8.20 -10.70
C THR A 113 21.78 -7.40 -11.34
N GLN A 114 20.59 -7.43 -10.75
CA GLN A 114 19.48 -6.63 -11.21
C GLN A 114 19.66 -5.16 -10.86
N ALA A 115 20.16 -4.83 -9.67
CA ALA A 115 20.33 -3.45 -9.21
C ALA A 115 21.44 -2.72 -9.97
N ALA A 116 22.48 -3.43 -10.44
CA ALA A 116 23.60 -2.87 -11.16
C ALA A 116 23.31 -2.49 -12.63
N SER A 117 22.16 -2.89 -13.18
CA SER A 117 21.88 -2.73 -14.62
C SER A 117 20.43 -2.34 -14.88
N ALA A 118 20.21 -1.68 -16.01
CA ALA A 118 18.86 -1.41 -16.49
C ALA A 118 18.11 -2.72 -16.75
N VAL A 119 16.77 -2.67 -16.68
CA VAL A 119 15.93 -3.82 -17.03
C VAL A 119 16.10 -4.07 -18.53
N SER A 120 16.52 -5.27 -18.90
CA SER A 120 16.63 -5.72 -20.29
C SER A 120 15.27 -5.65 -20.97
N ALA A 121 15.20 -4.98 -22.12
CA ALA A 121 14.04 -5.06 -23.00
C ALA A 121 13.86 -6.49 -23.51
N ALA A 122 12.63 -6.85 -23.86
CA ALA A 122 12.36 -8.10 -24.57
C ALA A 122 12.90 -8.03 -26.00
N ALA A 123 13.24 -9.19 -26.56
CA ALA A 123 13.78 -9.28 -27.92
C ALA A 123 12.77 -8.87 -29.01
N ARG A 124 11.47 -8.94 -28.70
CA ARG A 124 10.35 -8.65 -29.60
C ARG A 124 9.38 -7.71 -28.89
N ASP A 125 8.83 -6.73 -29.60
CA ASP A 125 7.79 -5.85 -29.05
C ASP A 125 6.41 -6.37 -29.46
N CYS A 126 5.79 -7.13 -28.55
CA CYS A 126 4.49 -7.74 -28.79
C CYS A 126 3.33 -6.74 -28.78
N ALA A 127 3.58 -5.44 -28.55
CA ALA A 127 2.57 -4.40 -28.75
C ALA A 127 2.44 -3.98 -30.23
N THR A 128 3.49 -4.17 -31.02
CA THR A 128 3.53 -3.74 -32.43
C THR A 128 3.75 -4.88 -33.41
N GLU A 129 4.21 -6.04 -32.93
CA GLU A 129 4.56 -7.20 -33.74
C GLU A 129 3.76 -8.42 -33.29
N THR A 130 3.57 -9.38 -34.20
CA THR A 130 3.02 -10.68 -33.84
C THR A 130 4.06 -11.48 -33.05
N CYS A 131 3.64 -11.98 -31.89
CA CYS A 131 4.44 -12.81 -31.01
C CYS A 131 3.79 -14.18 -30.84
N ASP A 132 4.61 -15.22 -30.72
CA ASP A 132 4.15 -16.49 -30.14
C ASP A 132 3.96 -16.35 -28.62
N ALA A 133 3.41 -17.37 -27.99
CA ALA A 133 3.10 -17.35 -26.56
C ALA A 133 4.35 -17.16 -25.69
N ALA A 134 5.49 -17.78 -26.05
CA ALA A 134 6.73 -17.68 -25.29
C ALA A 134 7.36 -16.28 -25.41
N GLN A 135 7.32 -15.69 -26.61
CA GLN A 135 7.74 -14.32 -26.89
C GLN A 135 6.86 -13.32 -26.13
N LEU A 136 5.55 -13.53 -26.10
CA LEU A 136 4.62 -12.72 -25.33
C LEU A 136 4.93 -12.77 -23.82
N ALA A 137 5.19 -13.96 -23.27
CA ALA A 137 5.58 -14.11 -21.88
C ALA A 137 6.89 -13.38 -21.53
N ALA A 138 7.90 -13.44 -22.42
CA ALA A 138 9.15 -12.70 -22.24
C ALA A 138 8.94 -11.18 -22.30
N TYR A 139 8.07 -10.71 -23.21
CA TYR A 139 7.67 -9.32 -23.30
C TYR A 139 6.94 -8.82 -22.05
N ASP A 140 5.93 -9.57 -21.60
CA ASP A 140 5.20 -9.30 -20.36
C ASP A 140 6.12 -9.18 -19.15
N MET A 141 7.04 -10.13 -19.02
CA MET A 141 7.99 -10.16 -17.90
C MET A 141 8.93 -8.94 -17.95
N ALA A 142 9.39 -8.53 -19.13
CA ALA A 142 10.20 -7.33 -19.29
C ALA A 142 9.44 -6.05 -18.93
N GLN A 143 8.19 -5.91 -19.40
CA GLN A 143 7.32 -4.76 -19.10
C GLN A 143 7.00 -4.66 -17.61
N TRP A 144 6.62 -5.78 -16.99
CA TRP A 144 6.33 -5.84 -15.57
C TRP A 144 7.57 -5.50 -14.72
N ARG A 145 8.72 -6.10 -15.02
CA ARG A 145 9.99 -5.78 -14.32
C ARG A 145 10.37 -4.31 -14.47
N ALA A 146 10.16 -3.71 -15.64
CA ALA A 146 10.38 -2.29 -15.85
C ALA A 146 9.41 -1.43 -15.01
N SER A 147 8.15 -1.86 -14.86
CA SER A 147 7.19 -1.21 -13.94
C SER A 147 7.67 -1.27 -12.49
N VAL A 148 8.08 -2.45 -12.01
CA VAL A 148 8.65 -2.61 -10.66
C VAL A 148 9.86 -1.72 -10.43
N ARG A 149 10.78 -1.65 -11.42
CA ARG A 149 11.98 -0.80 -11.35
C ARG A 149 11.65 0.69 -11.24
N ARG A 150 10.57 1.15 -11.90
CA ARG A 150 10.12 2.55 -11.82
C ARG A 150 9.39 2.85 -10.51
N SER A 151 8.67 1.87 -9.96
CA SER A 151 7.87 2.04 -8.74
C SER A 151 8.68 1.89 -7.45
N LEU A 152 9.83 1.20 -7.47
CA LEU A 152 10.63 0.91 -6.28
C LEU A 152 12.10 1.34 -6.47
N PRO A 153 12.73 2.00 -5.47
CA PRO A 153 14.16 2.34 -5.53
C PRO A 153 15.03 1.08 -5.62
N LEU A 154 15.79 0.97 -6.72
CA LEU A 154 16.54 -0.25 -7.05
C LEU A 154 15.65 -1.52 -6.99
N GLY A 155 14.39 -1.37 -7.40
CA GLY A 155 13.39 -2.43 -7.40
C GLY A 155 13.76 -3.64 -8.25
N ALA A 156 13.79 -4.82 -7.64
CA ALA A 156 14.04 -6.09 -8.30
C ALA A 156 13.00 -7.13 -7.86
N VAL A 157 12.89 -8.20 -8.64
CA VAL A 157 11.96 -9.30 -8.38
C VAL A 157 12.70 -10.62 -8.37
N PHE A 158 12.17 -11.59 -7.65
CA PHE A 158 12.63 -12.97 -7.68
C PHE A 158 11.41 -13.87 -7.67
N VAL A 159 11.27 -14.69 -8.70
CA VAL A 159 10.05 -15.47 -8.95
C VAL A 159 10.40 -16.94 -9.09
N GLN A 160 9.76 -17.76 -8.28
CA GLN A 160 9.97 -19.20 -8.22
C GLN A 160 8.66 -19.94 -7.96
N GLY A 161 8.68 -21.26 -8.13
CA GLY A 161 7.54 -22.14 -7.91
C GLY A 161 6.90 -22.62 -9.20
N THR A 162 5.68 -23.15 -9.09
CA THR A 162 4.90 -23.63 -10.24
C THR A 162 3.47 -23.17 -10.12
N ALA A 163 2.77 -23.00 -11.24
CA ALA A 163 1.36 -22.63 -11.27
C ALA A 163 0.50 -23.59 -10.43
N ALA A 164 0.80 -24.89 -10.49
CA ALA A 164 0.06 -25.91 -9.74
C ALA A 164 0.27 -25.86 -8.21
N ARG A 165 1.41 -25.36 -7.72
CA ARG A 165 1.73 -25.29 -6.28
C ARG A 165 1.68 -23.88 -5.71
N GLY A 166 1.50 -22.87 -6.56
CA GLY A 166 1.66 -21.47 -6.23
C GLY A 166 3.02 -20.93 -6.64
N LEU A 167 3.01 -19.74 -7.20
CA LEU A 167 4.18 -18.93 -7.53
C LEU A 167 4.51 -18.03 -6.35
N THR A 168 5.75 -18.08 -5.89
CA THR A 168 6.28 -17.15 -4.90
C THR A 168 6.96 -16.00 -5.63
N VAL A 169 6.43 -14.80 -5.43
CA VAL A 169 6.95 -13.55 -5.97
C VAL A 169 7.55 -12.74 -4.83
N THR A 170 8.86 -12.57 -4.86
CA THR A 170 9.59 -11.72 -3.92
C THR A 170 9.88 -10.38 -4.58
N PHE A 171 9.36 -9.30 -4.01
CA PHE A 171 9.79 -7.94 -4.35
C PHE A 171 10.93 -7.53 -3.46
N MET A 172 11.92 -6.85 -4.02
CA MET A 172 13.13 -6.41 -3.34
C MET A 172 13.44 -4.97 -3.70
N TRP A 173 13.75 -4.13 -2.70
CA TRP A 173 14.09 -2.72 -2.94
C TRP A 173 15.04 -2.20 -1.86
N ALA A 174 15.83 -1.20 -2.20
CA ALA A 174 16.70 -0.54 -1.25
C ALA A 174 15.93 0.52 -0.45
N ASP A 175 16.14 0.58 0.87
CA ASP A 175 15.67 1.70 1.68
C ASP A 175 16.61 2.90 1.50
N LYS A 176 16.05 4.11 1.33
CA LYS A 176 16.84 5.34 1.15
C LYS A 176 17.73 5.62 2.37
N GLU A 177 17.29 5.19 3.55
CA GLU A 177 18.02 5.35 4.81
C GLU A 177 19.27 4.44 4.90
N LEU A 178 19.43 3.48 3.99
CA LEU A 178 20.51 2.48 4.01
C LEU A 178 21.48 2.62 2.82
N THR A 179 21.21 3.54 1.89
CA THR A 179 22.16 3.94 0.86
C THR A 179 23.11 5.01 1.40
N GLY A 180 24.43 4.77 1.35
CA GLY A 180 25.42 5.78 1.72
C GLY A 180 25.36 7.02 0.81
N ALA A 181 26.03 8.11 1.20
CA ALA A 181 26.21 9.27 0.32
C ALA A 181 26.90 8.82 -0.98
N GLY A 182 26.16 8.77 -2.09
CA GLY A 182 26.60 8.19 -3.36
C GLY A 182 25.78 6.99 -3.86
N GLY A 183 24.78 6.51 -3.11
CA GLY A 183 23.89 5.44 -3.56
C GLY A 183 24.51 4.03 -3.52
N THR A 184 25.71 3.89 -2.96
CA THR A 184 26.39 2.60 -2.81
C THR A 184 25.85 1.85 -1.58
N LEU A 185 25.55 0.56 -1.77
CA LEU A 185 25.03 -0.34 -0.73
C LEU A 185 26.15 -1.28 -0.28
N GLY A 186 26.23 -1.55 1.03
CA GLY A 186 27.26 -2.42 1.61
C GLY A 186 27.08 -3.89 1.21
N ALA A 187 28.18 -4.57 0.90
CA ALA A 187 28.23 -5.92 0.32
C ALA A 187 27.97 -7.09 1.32
N ALA A 188 27.28 -6.85 2.43
CA ALA A 188 26.86 -7.93 3.33
C ALA A 188 25.49 -8.48 2.88
N ALA A 189 25.10 -9.70 3.28
CA ALA A 189 23.81 -10.31 2.90
C ALA A 189 22.65 -9.82 3.80
N ALA A 190 21.48 -9.59 3.21
CA ALA A 190 20.23 -9.28 3.92
C ALA A 190 19.82 -10.40 4.89
N SER A 191 18.94 -10.11 5.85
CA SER A 191 18.40 -11.15 6.74
C SER A 191 17.62 -12.20 5.93
N THR A 192 18.19 -13.40 5.85
CA THR A 192 17.59 -14.53 5.16
C THR A 192 16.59 -15.23 6.07
N ALA A 193 15.52 -15.79 5.50
CA ALA A 193 14.61 -16.66 6.25
C ALA A 193 15.35 -17.95 6.68
N ALA A 194 15.24 -18.31 7.96
CA ALA A 194 15.70 -19.62 8.45
C ALA A 194 14.53 -20.62 8.39
N ALA A 195 14.83 -21.91 8.23
CA ALA A 195 13.80 -22.94 8.25
C ALA A 195 13.09 -22.98 9.62
N GLY A 196 11.76 -22.84 9.63
CA GLY A 196 10.93 -22.98 10.85
C GLY A 196 10.42 -21.70 11.52
N GLU A 197 10.54 -20.53 10.87
CA GLU A 197 10.06 -19.26 11.44
C GLU A 197 8.57 -18.99 11.21
N ALA A 198 8.00 -18.12 12.06
CA ALA A 198 6.62 -17.66 11.92
C ALA A 198 6.35 -17.04 10.53
N ALA A 199 5.22 -17.39 9.90
CA ALA A 199 4.88 -16.99 8.53
C ALA A 199 4.90 -15.46 8.31
N LEU A 200 4.57 -14.67 9.34
CA LEU A 200 4.62 -13.21 9.25
C LEU A 200 6.06 -12.67 9.16
N ALA A 201 7.01 -13.36 9.79
CA ALA A 201 8.43 -13.04 9.71
C ALA A 201 9.03 -13.51 8.37
N SER A 202 8.54 -14.60 7.78
CA SER A 202 9.00 -15.04 6.46
C SER A 202 8.52 -14.12 5.34
N ALA A 203 7.34 -13.50 5.47
CA ALA A 203 6.79 -12.57 4.48
C ALA A 203 7.66 -11.31 4.22
N SER A 204 8.49 -10.91 5.19
CA SER A 204 9.33 -9.70 5.11
C SER A 204 10.82 -9.96 4.92
N ARG A 205 11.24 -11.23 4.84
CA ARG A 205 12.65 -11.62 4.69
C ARG A 205 13.02 -11.91 3.26
N CYS A 206 14.29 -11.77 2.94
CA CYS A 206 14.78 -12.11 1.62
C CYS A 206 15.07 -13.62 1.53
N PRO A 207 14.70 -14.31 0.44
CA PRO A 207 15.15 -15.68 0.24
C PRO A 207 16.66 -15.67 -0.02
N ALA A 208 17.38 -16.65 0.55
CA ALA A 208 18.83 -16.74 0.39
C ALA A 208 19.26 -16.80 -1.08
N ALA A 209 18.48 -17.50 -1.90
CA ALA A 209 18.70 -17.63 -3.34
C ALA A 209 18.55 -16.33 -4.13
N ALA A 210 17.94 -15.28 -3.57
CA ALA A 210 17.86 -13.98 -4.23
C ALA A 210 19.09 -13.10 -4.00
N GLY A 211 20.04 -13.50 -3.14
CA GLY A 211 21.31 -12.80 -2.94
C GLY A 211 21.15 -11.31 -2.60
N ALA A 212 20.12 -10.96 -1.82
CA ALA A 212 19.85 -9.59 -1.43
C ALA A 212 20.96 -9.05 -0.50
N ALA A 213 21.38 -7.80 -0.73
CA ALA A 213 22.40 -7.12 0.08
C ALA A 213 21.81 -6.50 1.36
N VAL A 214 22.66 -6.16 2.32
CA VAL A 214 22.26 -5.44 3.55
C VAL A 214 21.67 -4.09 3.15
N GLY A 215 20.52 -3.79 3.74
CA GLY A 215 19.74 -2.59 3.42
C GLY A 215 18.64 -2.81 2.37
N VAL A 216 18.56 -4.01 1.79
CA VAL A 216 17.45 -4.42 0.94
C VAL A 216 16.30 -4.94 1.79
N ARG A 217 15.12 -4.40 1.54
CA ARG A 217 13.86 -4.90 2.07
C ARG A 217 13.24 -5.87 1.08
N CYS A 218 12.62 -6.92 1.61
CA CYS A 218 11.91 -7.91 0.83
C CYS A 218 10.45 -8.01 1.25
N ALA A 219 9.60 -8.35 0.29
CA ALA A 219 8.22 -8.72 0.54
C ALA A 219 7.88 -9.93 -0.33
N ASN A 220 7.55 -11.04 0.33
CA ASN A 220 7.18 -12.28 -0.32
C ASN A 220 5.66 -12.39 -0.41
N PHE A 221 5.19 -12.66 -1.61
CA PHE A 221 3.80 -12.97 -1.88
C PHE A 221 3.71 -14.33 -2.54
N THR A 222 2.62 -15.05 -2.29
CA THR A 222 2.32 -16.29 -3.00
C THR A 222 1.02 -16.07 -3.77
N VAL A 223 1.04 -16.41 -5.05
CA VAL A 223 -0.12 -16.32 -5.93
C VAL A 223 -0.30 -17.63 -6.68
N MET A 224 -1.55 -18.09 -6.78
CA MET A 224 -1.92 -19.15 -7.71
C MET A 224 -2.56 -18.47 -8.92
N PRO A 225 -1.94 -18.55 -10.11
CA PRO A 225 -2.56 -18.10 -11.35
C PRO A 225 -3.80 -18.94 -11.63
#